data_AF-A0A920PIP3-F1
#
_entry.id   AF-A0A920PIP3-F1
#
_cell.length_a   1.000
_cell.length_b   1.000
_cell.length_c   1.000
_cell.angle_alpha   90.00
_cell.angle_beta   90.00
_cell.angle_gamma   90.00
#
_symmetry.space_group_name_H-M   'P 1'
#
loop_
_entity.id
_entity.type
_entity.pdbx_description
1 polymer ?
#
loop_
_entity_poly.entity_id
_entity_poly.type
_entity_poly.pdbx_seq_one_letter_code
_entity_poly.pdbx_strand_id
1 'polypeptide(L)'
;MSAGVYDLKGQMLAQAVTGTPGHVNTMAMAVSHFLDRFPTESMRPGDVFVTNDPWMGTGHLFDYVMVTPAFHNDDPVAFFSSTCHVTDVGGRGFTADAGSCLRKGCLYLTCAFDQKVI
;
A
#
# COMPACT_ATOMS: atom_id res chain seq x y z
N MET A 1 -2.56 -7.68 -9.45
CA MET A 1 -1.39 -6.88 -9.04
C MET A 1 -1.36 -5.61 -9.87
N SER A 2 -0.87 -4.51 -9.33
CA SER A 2 -0.64 -3.24 -10.05
C SER A 2 0.57 -2.50 -9.46
N ALA A 3 1.13 -1.57 -10.22
CA ALA A 3 2.19 -0.67 -9.77
C ALA A 3 1.98 0.73 -10.34
N GLY A 4 2.49 1.75 -9.67
CA GLY A 4 2.38 3.13 -10.08
C GLY A 4 3.47 4.04 -9.51
N VAL A 5 3.67 5.18 -10.17
CA VAL A 5 4.57 6.26 -9.76
C VAL A 5 3.72 7.48 -9.44
N TYR A 6 4.03 8.15 -8.33
CA TYR A 6 3.26 9.27 -7.80
C TYR A 6 4.18 10.46 -7.52
N ASP A 7 3.64 11.67 -7.62
CA ASP A 7 4.33 12.89 -7.18
C ASP A 7 4.32 13.04 -5.65
N LEU A 8 5.01 14.06 -5.13
CA LEU A 8 5.10 14.33 -3.69
C LEU A 8 3.77 14.75 -3.06
N LYS A 9 2.73 14.99 -3.86
CA LYS A 9 1.35 15.27 -3.42
C LYS A 9 0.47 14.02 -3.48
N GLY A 10 1.04 12.85 -3.76
CA GLY A 10 0.31 11.60 -3.88
C GLY A 10 -0.51 11.47 -5.17
N GLN A 11 -0.26 12.31 -6.19
CA GLN A 11 -0.98 12.24 -7.46
C GLN A 11 -0.29 11.27 -8.41
N MET A 12 -1.08 10.39 -9.03
CA MET A 12 -0.54 9.36 -9.94
C MET A 12 0.00 10.00 -11.22
N LEU A 13 1.28 9.74 -11.51
CA LEU A 13 1.97 10.17 -12.73
C LEU A 13 1.92 9.09 -13.81
N ALA A 14 2.10 7.83 -13.40
CA ALA A 14 2.12 6.68 -14.30
C ALA A 14 1.63 5.42 -13.59
N GLN A 15 1.11 4.47 -14.36
CA GLN A 15 0.65 3.17 -13.87
C GLN A 15 1.10 2.03 -14.79
N ALA A 16 1.17 0.82 -14.25
CA ALA A 16 1.42 -0.38 -15.02
C ALA A 16 0.28 -0.63 -16.03
N VAL A 17 0.65 -0.95 -17.27
CA VAL A 17 -0.31 -1.22 -18.37
C VAL A 17 -1.22 -2.43 -18.06
N THR A 18 -0.71 -3.39 -17.29
CA THR A 18 -1.43 -4.61 -16.90
C THR A 18 -2.10 -4.50 -15.52
N GLY A 19 -2.12 -3.30 -14.93
CA GLY A 19 -2.78 -3.06 -13.65
C GLY A 19 -4.28 -3.26 -13.77
N THR A 20 -4.87 -4.06 -12.88
CA THR A 20 -6.34 -4.16 -12.84
C THR A 20 -6.93 -2.83 -12.38
N PRO A 21 -8.04 -2.34 -12.97
CA PRO A 21 -8.65 -1.06 -12.57
C PRO A 21 -8.99 -0.99 -11.07
N GLY A 22 -9.40 -2.13 -10.48
CA GLY A 22 -9.65 -2.24 -9.05
C GLY A 22 -8.42 -1.94 -8.19
N HIS A 23 -7.23 -2.37 -8.62
CA HIS A 23 -5.97 -2.08 -7.93
C HIS A 23 -5.47 -0.66 -8.19
N VAL A 24 -5.50 -0.20 -9.44
CA VAL A 24 -4.95 1.12 -9.80
C VAL A 24 -5.66 2.26 -9.06
N ASN A 25 -6.99 2.26 -9.08
CA ASN A 25 -7.77 3.35 -8.50
C ASN A 25 -7.70 3.36 -6.96
N THR A 26 -7.79 2.18 -6.34
CA THR A 26 -7.72 2.08 -4.87
C THR A 26 -6.33 2.35 -4.35
N MET A 27 -5.27 1.95 -5.07
CA MET A 27 -3.89 2.28 -4.75
C MET A 27 -3.65 3.79 -4.76
N ALA A 28 -4.27 4.53 -5.69
CA ALA A 28 -4.16 6.00 -5.69
C ALA A 28 -4.75 6.64 -4.42
N MET A 29 -5.89 6.13 -3.94
CA MET A 29 -6.45 6.56 -2.65
C MET A 29 -5.59 6.15 -1.47
N ALA A 30 -5.07 4.92 -1.48
CA ALA A 30 -4.22 4.40 -0.43
C ALA A 30 -2.93 5.23 -0.26
N VAL A 31 -2.29 5.65 -1.36
CA VAL A 31 -1.12 6.55 -1.32
C VAL A 31 -1.44 7.84 -0.55
N SER A 32 -2.59 8.47 -0.80
CA SER A 32 -3.01 9.66 -0.03
C SER A 32 -3.13 9.36 1.47
N HIS A 33 -3.71 8.22 1.84
CA HIS A 33 -3.80 7.81 3.26
C HIS A 33 -2.43 7.56 3.90
N PHE A 34 -1.45 7.05 3.16
CA PHE A 34 -0.08 6.94 3.66
C PHE A 34 0.52 8.32 3.91
N LEU A 35 0.35 9.29 3.01
CA LEU A 35 0.88 10.64 3.18
C LEU A 35 0.21 11.42 4.32
N ASP A 36 -1.09 11.23 4.51
CA ASP A 36 -1.82 11.80 5.66
C ASP A 36 -1.28 11.25 6.99
N ARG A 37 -0.88 9.97 7.01
CA ARG A 37 -0.41 9.28 8.22
C ARG A 37 1.09 9.49 8.47
N PHE A 38 1.87 9.50 7.41
CA PHE A 38 3.33 9.62 7.38
C PHE A 38 3.67 10.75 6.41
N PRO A 39 3.78 11.99 6.91
CA PRO A 39 4.14 13.12 6.07
C PRO A 39 5.50 12.89 5.40
N THR A 40 5.65 13.36 4.16
CA THR A 40 6.85 13.16 3.33
C THR A 40 8.14 13.54 4.05
N GLU A 41 8.13 14.61 4.84
CA GLU A 41 9.26 15.10 5.62
C GLU A 41 9.73 14.15 6.74
N SER A 42 8.87 13.21 7.15
CA SER A 42 9.19 12.21 8.16
C SER A 42 9.83 10.94 7.59
N MET A 43 9.73 10.76 6.26
CA MET A 43 10.20 9.57 5.58
C MET A 43 11.70 9.60 5.33
N ARG A 44 12.31 8.42 5.24
CA ARG A 44 13.75 8.23 5.05
C ARG A 44 14.04 7.27 3.90
N PRO A 45 15.22 7.38 3.27
CA PRO A 45 15.66 6.37 2.32
C PRO A 45 15.68 4.97 2.94
N GLY A 46 14.96 4.04 2.31
CA GLY A 46 14.79 2.65 2.77
C GLY A 46 13.45 2.36 3.45
N ASP A 47 12.64 3.37 3.73
CA ASP A 47 11.30 3.14 4.31
C ASP A 47 10.36 2.45 3.31
N VAL A 48 9.56 1.51 3.81
CA VAL A 48 8.47 0.88 3.09
C VAL A 48 7.23 0.91 3.97
N PHE A 49 6.18 1.52 3.46
CA PHE A 49 4.90 1.60 4.13
C PHE A 49 3.96 0.54 3.58
N VAL A 50 3.26 -0.17 4.44
CA VAL A 50 2.36 -1.27 4.04
C VAL A 50 1.03 -1.19 4.76
N THR A 51 -0.04 -1.50 4.03
CA THR A 51 -1.38 -1.71 4.59
C THR A 51 -2.09 -2.80 3.80
N ASN A 52 -2.90 -3.58 4.49
CA ASN A 52 -3.97 -4.37 3.87
C ASN A 52 -5.33 -4.04 4.50
N ASP A 53 -5.43 -2.89 5.19
CA ASP A 53 -6.69 -2.42 5.75
C ASP A 53 -7.72 -2.24 4.64
N PRO A 54 -8.86 -2.98 4.67
CA PRO A 54 -9.89 -2.88 3.65
C PRO A 54 -10.43 -1.47 3.45
N TRP A 55 -10.40 -0.63 4.49
CA TRP A 55 -10.95 0.73 4.47
C TRP A 55 -9.98 1.76 3.90
N MET A 56 -8.67 1.49 4.00
CA MET A 56 -7.62 2.39 3.49
C MET A 56 -7.00 1.87 2.19
N GLY A 57 -7.22 0.60 1.85
CA GLY A 57 -6.70 -0.08 0.66
C GLY A 57 -7.80 -0.44 -0.34
N THR A 58 -7.94 -1.73 -0.65
CA THR A 58 -8.69 -2.21 -1.82
C THR A 58 -10.08 -2.78 -1.52
N GLY A 59 -10.60 -2.59 -0.30
CA GLY A 59 -11.91 -3.12 0.10
C GLY A 59 -11.89 -4.57 0.62
N HIS A 60 -10.75 -5.25 0.59
CA HIS A 60 -10.59 -6.56 1.23
C HIS A 60 -9.16 -6.81 1.71
N LEU A 61 -9.01 -7.78 2.62
CA LEU A 61 -7.78 -8.02 3.38
C LEU A 61 -6.64 -8.67 2.59
N PHE A 62 -6.95 -9.21 1.41
CA PHE A 62 -6.03 -10.04 0.62
C PHE A 62 -5.11 -9.23 -0.29
N ASP A 63 -5.37 -7.94 -0.41
CA ASP A 63 -4.50 -7.06 -1.18
C ASP A 63 -3.65 -6.24 -0.23
N TYR A 64 -2.34 -6.31 -0.45
CA TYR A 64 -1.37 -5.50 0.24
C TYR A 64 -0.98 -4.34 -0.65
N VAL A 65 -1.18 -3.13 -0.15
CA VAL A 65 -0.68 -1.90 -0.78
C VAL A 65 0.61 -1.51 -0.09
N MET A 66 1.64 -1.27 -0.89
CA MET A 66 2.97 -0.88 -0.42
C MET A 66 3.36 0.43 -1.08
N VAL A 67 3.95 1.35 -0.30
CA VAL A 67 4.46 2.64 -0.77
C VAL A 67 5.91 2.81 -0.33
N THR A 68 6.77 3.20 -1.26
CA THR A 68 8.19 3.47 -1.01
C THR A 68 8.55 4.85 -1.56
N PRO A 69 9.08 5.78 -0.74
CA PRO A 69 9.62 7.04 -1.20
C PRO A 69 10.91 6.83 -1.99
N ALA A 70 11.00 7.47 -3.16
CA ALA A 70 12.21 7.54 -3.96
C ALA A 70 12.96 8.83 -3.63
N PHE A 71 14.28 8.72 -3.44
CA PHE A 71 15.14 9.85 -3.09
C PHE A 71 16.22 10.09 -4.16
N HIS A 72 16.60 11.36 -4.31
CA HIS A 72 17.73 11.79 -5.12
C HIS A 72 18.47 12.91 -4.39
N ASN A 73 19.75 12.71 -4.08
CA ASN A 73 20.55 13.61 -3.25
C ASN A 73 19.89 13.93 -1.89
N ASP A 74 19.38 12.89 -1.21
CA ASP A 74 18.68 12.98 0.08
C ASP A 74 17.33 13.73 0.07
N ASP A 75 16.89 14.25 -1.09
CA ASP A 75 15.57 14.84 -1.27
C ASP A 75 14.56 13.81 -1.83
N PRO A 76 13.35 13.71 -1.29
CA PRO A 76 12.30 12.87 -1.85
C PRO A 76 11.85 13.45 -3.20
N VAL A 77 11.72 12.59 -4.22
CA VAL A 77 11.37 13.02 -5.59
C VAL A 77 10.06 12.41 -6.11
N ALA A 78 9.67 11.25 -5.61
CA ALA A 78 8.46 10.53 -6.03
C ALA A 78 8.10 9.44 -5.01
N PHE A 79 6.93 8.83 -5.19
CA PHE A 79 6.59 7.57 -4.52
C PHE A 79 6.39 6.46 -5.55
N PHE A 80 6.91 5.28 -5.23
CA PHE A 80 6.54 4.04 -5.91
C PHE A 80 5.51 3.32 -5.08
N SER A 81 4.41 2.91 -5.71
CA SER A 81 3.40 2.10 -5.05
C SER A 81 3.16 0.82 -5.82
N SER A 82 2.86 -0.24 -5.09
CA SER A 82 2.38 -1.49 -5.68
C SER A 82 1.24 -2.07 -4.85
N THR A 83 0.35 -2.79 -5.52
CA THR A 83 -0.71 -3.57 -4.88
C THR A 83 -0.57 -5.02 -5.32
N CYS A 84 -0.44 -5.93 -4.35
CA CYS A 84 -0.31 -7.36 -4.59
C CYS A 84 -1.43 -8.13 -3.90
N HIS A 85 -2.02 -9.08 -4.63
CA HIS A 85 -2.99 -10.01 -4.08
C HIS A 85 -2.27 -11.23 -3.54
N VAL A 86 -2.55 -11.62 -2.31
CA VAL A 86 -2.10 -12.89 -1.72
C VAL A 86 -3.28 -13.83 -1.56
N THR A 87 -3.04 -15.13 -1.70
CA THR A 87 -4.10 -16.15 -1.61
C THR A 87 -4.49 -16.46 -0.16
N ASP A 88 -3.61 -16.15 0.78
CA ASP A 88 -3.80 -16.43 2.20
C ASP A 88 -3.26 -15.29 3.05
N VAL A 89 -4.00 -14.97 4.11
CA VAL A 89 -3.70 -13.97 5.12
C VAL A 89 -3.76 -14.55 6.53
N GLY A 90 -3.82 -15.88 6.67
CA GLY A 90 -3.71 -16.60 7.94
C GLY A 90 -5.00 -16.67 8.75
N GLY A 91 -6.17 -16.53 8.12
CA GLY A 91 -7.48 -16.63 8.79
C GLY A 91 -8.44 -17.56 8.08
N ARG A 92 -9.75 -17.32 8.24
CA ARG A 92 -10.78 -18.17 7.63
C ARG A 92 -10.88 -18.06 6.11
N GLY A 93 -10.19 -17.10 5.50
CA GLY A 93 -10.25 -16.88 4.06
C GLY A 93 -11.41 -15.97 3.65
N PHE A 94 -11.67 -15.92 2.34
CA PHE A 94 -12.76 -15.15 1.76
C PHE A 94 -14.07 -15.96 1.81
N THR A 95 -14.59 -16.15 3.02
CA THR A 95 -15.77 -16.98 3.28
C THR A 95 -16.91 -16.18 3.89
N ALA A 96 -18.15 -16.62 3.62
CA ALA A 96 -19.35 -15.95 4.14
C ALA A 96 -19.51 -16.09 5.67
N ASP A 97 -18.83 -17.06 6.29
CA ASP A 97 -18.84 -17.26 7.75
C ASP A 97 -17.84 -16.34 8.48
N ALA A 98 -16.97 -15.62 7.75
CA ALA A 98 -16.07 -14.63 8.31
C ALA A 98 -16.81 -13.31 8.58
N GLY A 99 -17.53 -13.24 9.69
CA GLY A 99 -18.35 -12.07 10.09
C GLY A 99 -17.58 -10.80 10.44
N SER A 100 -16.24 -10.77 10.34
CA SER A 100 -15.42 -9.57 10.55
C SER A 100 -14.07 -9.68 9.81
N CYS A 101 -13.41 -8.54 9.56
CA CYS A 101 -12.08 -8.51 8.93
C CYS A 101 -11.02 -9.28 9.74
N LEU A 102 -11.05 -9.17 11.07
CA LEU A 102 -10.14 -9.90 11.96
C LEU A 102 -10.28 -11.43 11.86
N ARG A 103 -11.47 -11.93 11.49
CA ARG A 103 -11.66 -13.37 11.25
C ARG A 103 -11.13 -13.83 9.90
N LYS A 104 -11.00 -12.92 8.94
CA LYS A 104 -10.48 -13.23 7.59
C LYS A 104 -8.96 -13.47 7.62
N GLY A 105 -8.24 -12.82 8.53
CA GLY A 105 -6.82 -13.08 8.80
C GLY A 105 -6.10 -11.88 9.41
N CYS A 106 -4.80 -11.81 9.15
CA CYS A 106 -3.90 -10.78 9.64
C CYS A 106 -4.24 -9.42 9.02
N LEU A 107 -4.46 -8.43 9.89
CA LEU A 107 -4.67 -7.04 9.54
C LEU A 107 -3.42 -6.24 9.94
N TYR A 108 -2.75 -5.68 8.94
CA TYR A 108 -1.70 -4.68 9.10
C TYR A 108 -2.35 -3.31 9.03
N LEU A 109 -2.51 -2.68 10.18
CA LEU A 109 -2.72 -1.23 10.25
C LEU A 109 -1.53 -0.55 9.58
N THR A 110 -1.73 0.58 8.93
CA THR A 110 -0.69 1.30 8.16
C THR A 110 0.64 1.37 8.94
N CYS A 111 1.61 0.57 8.51
CA CYS A 111 2.90 0.35 9.20
C CYS A 111 4.05 0.84 8.33
N ALA A 112 5.15 1.26 8.99
CA ALA A 112 6.42 1.58 8.36
C ALA A 112 7.45 0.48 8.68
N PHE A 113 8.18 0.03 7.67
CA PHE A 113 9.28 -0.93 7.78
C PHE A 113 10.55 -0.29 7.22
N ASP A 114 11.69 -0.48 7.88
CA ASP A 114 12.99 -0.06 7.36
C ASP A 114 13.63 -1.24 6.62
N GLN A 115 13.89 -1.09 5.32
CA GLN A 115 14.54 -2.12 4.50
C GLN A 115 15.99 -2.42 4.92
N LYS A 116 16.60 -1.64 5.82
CA LYS A 116 17.94 -1.93 6.37
C LYS A 116 17.98 -3.15 7.30
N VAL A 117 16.83 -3.77 7.59
CA VAL A 117 16.69 -4.87 8.56
C VAL A 117 16.50 -6.25 7.89
N ILE A 118 16.52 -6.33 6.55
CA ILE A 118 16.48 -7.60 5.79
C ILE A 118 17.81 -7.83 5.07
#